data_AF-A0A7C6ZDE6-F1
#
_entry.id   AF-A0A7C6ZDE6-F1
#
_cell.length_a   1.000
_cell.length_b   1.000
_cell.length_c   1.000
_cell.angle_alpha   90.00
_cell.angle_beta   90.00
_cell.angle_gamma   90.00
#
_symmetry.space_group_name_H-M   'P 1'
#
loop_
_entity.id
_entity.type
_entity.pdbx_description
1 polymer ?
#
loop_
_entity_poly.entity_id
_entity_poly.type
_entity_poly.pdbx_seq_one_letter_code
_entity_poly.pdbx_strand_id
1 'polypeptide(L)'
;MRNTEVWSGIVLGAVALFFYARQARDWKALHPYRRLGIAVGMVTVVVAAVVSTLKIPWVGRYVLGAIIAGFLSYGILYALSVKRHERALSFFADTVGMRAIHNPQEESSDPDLFNIKKWLDKDIYKWKVGGTYPALVKKEGDWVYVVRVPKALDFDYGAPEATCFAAVRKIPFNTLTLVERRRASRQPKKLFLTGDDSFDSRFFLSGAQSSDAEALFTPPVREFFGTMKEFPGTLRIEHYGVYYYMPGRVQTQEEVQEGLRIIGQVCRWVEESMKGSRSS
;
A
#
# COMPACT_ATOMS: atom_id res chain seq x y z
N MET A 1 -11.59 -44.76 13.00
CA MET A 1 -11.73 -43.29 13.13
C MET A 1 -10.41 -42.54 13.44
N ARG A 2 -9.22 -43.18 13.43
CA ARG A 2 -7.94 -42.53 13.80
C ARG A 2 -7.17 -41.82 12.68
N ASN A 3 -7.45 -42.11 11.40
CA ASN A 3 -6.68 -41.55 10.28
C ASN A 3 -7.19 -40.17 9.82
N THR A 4 -8.49 -39.88 9.93
CA THR A 4 -9.09 -38.64 9.42
C THR A 4 -8.63 -37.38 10.16
N GLU A 5 -8.31 -37.46 11.45
CA GLU A 5 -7.81 -36.32 12.26
C GLU A 5 -6.35 -35.97 11.96
N VAL A 6 -5.54 -36.96 11.60
CA VAL A 6 -4.12 -36.74 11.23
C VAL A 6 -4.04 -36.08 9.86
N TRP A 7 -4.87 -36.53 8.90
CA TRP A 7 -4.93 -35.94 7.57
C TRP A 7 -5.47 -34.51 7.56
N SER A 8 -6.47 -34.17 8.39
CA SER A 8 -6.97 -32.79 8.49
C SER A 8 -5.93 -31.83 9.08
N GLY A 9 -5.16 -32.27 10.08
CA GLY A 9 -4.05 -31.48 10.64
C GLY A 9 -2.91 -31.23 9.66
N ILE A 10 -2.54 -32.23 8.85
CA ILE A 10 -1.51 -32.09 7.81
C ILE A 10 -1.98 -31.18 6.67
N VAL A 11 -3.24 -31.31 6.23
CA VAL A 11 -3.80 -30.46 5.18
C VAL A 11 -3.92 -29.01 5.65
N LEU A 12 -4.40 -28.76 6.88
CA LEU A 12 -4.45 -27.41 7.45
C LEU A 12 -3.05 -26.80 7.63
N GLY A 13 -2.07 -27.60 8.06
CA GLY A 13 -0.67 -27.19 8.15
C GLY A 13 -0.09 -26.83 6.79
N ALA A 14 -0.29 -27.66 5.77
CA ALA A 14 0.19 -27.40 4.40
C ALA A 14 -0.46 -26.16 3.78
N VAL A 15 -1.76 -25.93 4.01
CA VAL A 15 -2.47 -24.73 3.56
C VAL A 15 -1.92 -23.49 4.26
N ALA A 16 -1.74 -23.52 5.58
CA ALA A 16 -1.15 -22.42 6.33
C ALA A 16 0.29 -22.12 5.86
N LEU A 17 1.10 -23.16 5.64
CA LEU A 17 2.47 -23.02 5.14
C LEU A 17 2.52 -22.46 3.72
N PHE A 18 1.56 -22.84 2.85
CA PHE A 18 1.39 -22.24 1.53
C PHE A 18 1.04 -20.75 1.61
N PHE A 19 0.12 -20.35 2.50
CA PHE A 19 -0.22 -18.94 2.71
C PHE A 19 0.96 -18.12 3.25
N TYR A 20 1.72 -18.67 4.20
CA TYR A 20 2.91 -18.02 4.74
C TYR A 20 4.05 -17.93 3.72
N ALA A 21 4.32 -19.01 2.97
CA ALA A 21 5.32 -19.03 1.91
C ALA A 21 4.96 -18.07 0.76
N ARG A 22 3.67 -17.97 0.41
CA ARG A 22 3.18 -17.01 -0.57
C ARG A 22 3.36 -15.57 -0.11
N GLN A 23 3.06 -15.27 1.16
CA GLN A 23 3.32 -13.93 1.71
C GLN A 23 4.82 -13.63 1.82
N ALA A 24 5.67 -14.65 2.05
CA ALA A 24 7.10 -14.49 2.14
C ALA A 24 7.81 -14.22 0.80
N ARG A 25 7.14 -14.33 -0.37
CA ARG A 25 7.75 -13.98 -1.66
C ARG A 25 8.29 -12.54 -1.70
N ASP A 26 7.58 -11.61 -1.05
CA ASP A 26 8.01 -10.22 -0.92
C ASP A 26 8.52 -9.93 0.50
N TRP A 27 9.28 -10.86 1.09
CA TRP A 27 9.79 -10.77 2.47
C TRP A 27 10.38 -9.40 2.80
N LYS A 28 11.17 -8.83 1.89
CA LYS A 28 11.84 -7.53 2.07
C LYS A 28 10.90 -6.32 1.96
N ALA A 29 9.69 -6.47 1.41
CA ALA A 29 8.68 -5.42 1.35
C ALA A 29 7.68 -5.49 2.52
N LEU A 30 7.64 -6.62 3.25
CA LEU A 30 6.78 -6.79 4.41
C LEU A 30 7.32 -6.01 5.63
N HIS A 31 6.41 -5.51 6.45
CA HIS A 31 6.75 -4.87 7.73
C HIS A 31 7.48 -5.85 8.68
N PRO A 32 8.46 -5.42 9.50
CA PRO A 32 9.17 -6.31 10.43
C PRO A 32 8.27 -7.12 11.36
N TYR A 33 7.18 -6.54 11.90
CA TYR A 33 6.21 -7.30 12.71
C TYR A 33 5.39 -8.29 11.91
N ARG A 34 5.16 -8.02 10.62
CA ARG A 34 4.50 -8.96 9.72
C ARG A 34 5.46 -10.08 9.30
N ARG A 35 6.73 -9.78 9.05
CA ARG A 35 7.80 -10.78 8.89
C ARG A 35 7.91 -11.66 10.12
N LEU A 36 7.93 -11.05 11.31
CA LEU A 36 7.96 -11.77 12.58
C LEU A 36 6.70 -12.61 12.77
N GLY A 37 5.51 -12.08 12.46
CA GLY A 37 4.25 -12.84 12.51
C GLY A 37 4.21 -14.01 11.54
N ILE A 38 4.73 -13.83 10.32
CA ILE A 38 4.87 -14.91 9.32
C ILE A 38 5.93 -15.92 9.77
N ALA A 39 7.07 -15.48 10.32
CA ALA A 39 8.11 -16.35 10.87
C ALA A 39 7.57 -17.18 12.04
N VAL A 40 6.90 -16.54 12.99
CA VAL A 40 6.24 -17.20 14.14
C VAL A 40 5.18 -18.17 13.62
N GLY A 41 4.39 -17.79 12.63
CA GLY A 41 3.41 -18.67 11.98
C GLY A 41 4.05 -19.90 11.32
N MET A 42 5.12 -19.72 10.53
CA MET A 42 5.85 -20.83 9.91
C MET A 42 6.49 -21.76 10.95
N VAL A 43 7.16 -21.20 11.96
CA VAL A 43 7.73 -21.98 13.08
C VAL A 43 6.64 -22.75 13.80
N THR A 44 5.49 -22.13 14.05
CA THR A 44 4.34 -22.78 14.69
C THR A 44 3.81 -23.96 13.87
N VAL A 45 3.68 -23.80 12.55
CA VAL A 45 3.21 -24.87 11.67
C VAL A 45 4.25 -26.01 11.60
N VAL A 46 5.54 -25.70 11.56
CA VAL A 46 6.61 -26.72 11.58
C VAL A 46 6.61 -27.46 12.92
N VAL A 47 6.52 -26.76 14.05
CA VAL A 47 6.41 -27.37 15.38
C VAL A 47 5.16 -28.24 15.48
N ALA A 48 4.02 -27.77 14.98
CA ALA A 48 2.78 -28.54 14.93
C ALA A 48 2.92 -29.81 14.06
N ALA A 49 3.61 -29.74 12.92
CA ALA A 49 3.89 -30.88 12.04
C ALA A 49 4.86 -31.89 12.66
N VAL A 50 5.88 -31.43 13.41
CA VAL A 50 6.79 -32.32 14.13
C VAL A 50 6.06 -33.00 15.29
N VAL A 51 5.29 -32.25 16.09
CA VAL A 51 4.53 -32.78 17.22
C VAL A 51 3.46 -33.77 16.76
N SER A 52 2.86 -33.58 15.57
CA SER A 52 1.87 -34.51 15.02
C SER A 52 2.44 -35.89 14.65
N THR A 53 3.75 -36.01 14.42
CA THR A 53 4.43 -37.28 14.13
C THR A 53 4.81 -38.08 15.39
N LEU A 54 4.76 -37.46 16.57
CA LEU A 54 5.07 -38.12 17.84
C LEU A 54 3.90 -39.01 18.25
N LYS A 55 4.17 -40.26 18.64
CA LYS A 55 3.14 -41.21 19.12
C LYS A 55 2.79 -40.98 20.60
N ILE A 56 2.50 -39.74 20.99
CA ILE A 56 2.15 -39.36 22.35
C ILE A 56 0.60 -39.32 22.48
N PRO A 57 0.00 -39.80 23.58
CA PRO A 57 -1.43 -39.53 23.82
C PRO A 57 -1.68 -38.01 23.87
N TRP A 58 -2.79 -37.54 23.30
CA TRP A 58 -3.19 -36.11 23.24
C TRP A 58 -2.45 -35.20 22.24
N VAL A 59 -1.65 -35.75 21.32
CA VAL A 59 -0.94 -34.99 20.26
C VAL A 59 -1.81 -33.98 19.52
N GLY A 60 -3.06 -34.33 19.19
CA GLY A 60 -4.01 -33.41 18.55
C GLY A 60 -4.27 -32.13 19.35
N ARG A 61 -4.25 -32.18 20.70
CA ARG A 61 -4.44 -31.01 21.56
C ARG A 61 -3.21 -30.09 21.57
N TYR A 62 -2.00 -30.66 21.51
CA TYR A 62 -0.76 -29.87 21.44
C TYR A 62 -0.59 -29.19 20.09
N VAL A 63 -0.94 -29.88 19.00
CA VAL A 63 -0.97 -29.32 17.63
C VAL A 63 -1.96 -28.18 17.54
N LEU A 64 -3.18 -28.38 18.05
CA LEU A 64 -4.20 -27.33 18.10
C LEU A 64 -3.78 -26.15 18.97
N GLY A 65 -3.18 -26.40 20.14
CA GLY A 65 -2.65 -25.38 21.04
C GLY A 65 -1.54 -24.54 20.39
N ALA A 66 -0.62 -25.18 19.66
CA ALA A 66 0.42 -24.49 18.90
C ALA A 66 -0.20 -23.59 17.83
N ILE A 67 -1.10 -24.12 16.98
CA ILE A 67 -1.78 -23.36 15.93
C ILE A 67 -2.50 -22.13 16.53
N ILE A 68 -3.26 -22.32 17.60
CA ILE A 68 -3.96 -21.23 18.30
C ILE A 68 -2.97 -20.19 18.82
N ALA A 69 -1.87 -20.61 19.46
CA ALA A 69 -0.83 -19.71 19.95
C ALA A 69 -0.16 -18.92 18.81
N GLY A 70 0.07 -19.54 17.65
CA GLY A 70 0.58 -18.86 16.45
C GLY A 70 -0.38 -17.80 15.92
N PHE A 71 -1.67 -18.13 15.81
CA PHE A 71 -2.70 -17.16 15.39
C PHE A 71 -2.87 -16.01 16.41
N LEU A 72 -2.86 -16.31 17.71
CA LEU A 72 -2.92 -15.29 18.76
C LEU A 72 -1.69 -14.37 18.71
N SER A 73 -0.49 -14.93 18.57
CA SER A 73 0.75 -14.17 18.46
C SER A 73 0.74 -13.26 17.23
N TYR A 74 0.29 -13.78 16.09
CA TYR A 74 0.09 -12.98 14.88
C TYR A 74 -0.90 -11.83 15.10
N GLY A 75 -2.06 -12.10 15.71
CA GLY A 75 -3.07 -11.09 16.03
C GLY A 75 -2.56 -9.99 16.96
N ILE A 76 -1.79 -10.35 17.99
CA ILE A 76 -1.17 -9.41 18.92
C ILE A 76 -0.13 -8.53 18.19
N LEU A 77 0.76 -9.13 17.40
CA LEU A 77 1.77 -8.37 16.63
C LEU A 77 1.13 -7.44 15.61
N TYR A 78 0.06 -7.88 14.95
CA TYR A 78 -0.73 -7.05 14.04
C TYR A 78 -1.38 -5.87 14.77
N ALA A 79 -2.03 -6.11 15.91
CA ALA A 79 -2.65 -5.05 16.72
C ALA A 79 -1.61 -4.03 17.23
N LEU A 80 -0.42 -4.48 17.64
CA LEU A 80 0.68 -3.60 18.02
C LEU A 80 1.18 -2.76 16.84
N SER A 81 1.30 -3.36 15.65
CA SER A 81 1.65 -2.65 14.42
C SER A 81 0.63 -1.57 14.07
N VAL A 82 -0.67 -1.86 14.27
CA VAL A 82 -1.76 -0.89 14.08
C VAL A 82 -1.60 0.27 15.04
N LYS A 83 -1.53 0.00 16.34
CA LYS A 83 -1.40 1.05 17.37
C LYS A 83 -0.17 1.93 17.19
N ARG A 84 0.97 1.36 16.76
CA ARG A 84 2.18 2.15 16.48
C ARG A 84 1.97 3.06 15.28
N HIS A 85 1.40 2.56 14.20
CA HIS A 85 1.08 3.37 13.03
C HIS A 85 0.12 4.51 13.38
N GLU A 86 -0.93 4.23 14.17
CA GLU A 86 -1.87 5.24 14.63
C GLU A 86 -1.18 6.35 15.42
N ARG A 87 -0.31 5.99 16.37
CA ARG A 87 0.48 6.95 17.13
C ARG A 87 1.45 7.74 16.26
N ALA A 88 2.13 7.06 15.34
CA ALA A 88 3.11 7.67 14.44
C ALA A 88 2.44 8.74 13.56
N LEU A 89 1.37 8.38 12.84
CA LEU A 89 0.62 9.35 12.03
C LEU A 89 0.11 10.52 12.86
N SER A 90 -0.50 10.26 14.01
CA SER A 90 -1.01 11.32 14.89
C SER A 90 0.08 12.28 15.35
N PHE A 91 1.26 11.75 15.70
CA PHE A 91 2.41 12.53 16.13
C PHE A 91 3.01 13.36 14.98
N PHE A 92 3.05 12.81 13.77
CA PHE A 92 3.62 13.50 12.61
C PHE A 92 2.71 14.60 12.06
N ALA A 93 1.41 14.57 12.36
CA ALA A 93 0.41 15.50 11.86
C ALA A 93 0.87 16.97 12.02
N ASP A 94 1.24 17.36 13.23
CA ASP A 94 1.70 18.72 13.53
C ASP A 94 3.02 19.05 12.81
N THR A 95 3.94 18.09 12.72
CA THR A 95 5.26 18.29 12.12
C THR A 95 5.20 18.46 10.60
N VAL A 96 4.25 17.80 9.93
CA VAL A 96 4.02 17.96 8.49
C VAL A 96 2.96 19.03 8.16
N GLY A 97 2.42 19.71 9.19
CA GLY A 97 1.39 20.74 9.03
C GLY A 97 0.08 20.19 8.46
N MET A 98 -0.29 18.96 8.83
CA MET A 98 -1.52 18.30 8.43
C MET A 98 -2.43 18.06 9.64
N ARG A 99 -3.73 18.03 9.43
CA ARG A 99 -4.74 17.74 10.46
C ARG A 99 -4.93 16.24 10.58
N ALA A 100 -4.91 15.68 11.78
CA ALA A 100 -5.21 14.27 12.02
C ALA A 100 -6.73 14.06 12.22
N ILE A 101 -7.27 13.07 11.52
CA ILE A 101 -8.67 12.62 11.61
C ILE A 101 -8.65 11.20 12.17
N HIS A 102 -9.25 10.98 13.34
CA HIS A 102 -9.11 9.74 14.11
C HIS A 102 -10.32 8.81 14.01
N ASN A 103 -11.46 9.28 13.51
CA ASN A 103 -12.68 8.48 13.48
C ASN A 103 -13.64 8.90 12.34
N PRO A 104 -14.67 8.08 12.04
CA PRO A 104 -15.64 8.37 10.98
C PRO A 104 -16.47 9.64 11.21
N GLN A 105 -16.71 10.00 12.47
CA GLN A 105 -17.48 11.19 12.82
C GLN A 105 -16.70 12.45 12.40
N GLU A 106 -15.41 12.54 12.76
CA GLU A 106 -14.51 13.61 12.34
C GLU A 106 -14.36 13.67 10.81
N GLU A 107 -14.20 12.53 10.13
CA GLU A 107 -14.15 12.47 8.67
C GLU A 107 -15.44 12.97 8.01
N SER A 108 -16.59 12.75 8.65
CA SER A 108 -17.90 13.19 8.12
C SER A 108 -18.17 14.67 8.37
N SER A 109 -17.60 15.25 9.43
CA SER A 109 -17.69 16.68 9.74
C SER A 109 -16.60 17.51 9.05
N ASP A 110 -15.55 16.87 8.53
CA ASP A 110 -14.48 17.55 7.81
C ASP A 110 -14.97 18.03 6.43
N PRO A 111 -14.96 19.35 6.15
CA PRO A 111 -15.54 19.88 4.92
C PRO A 111 -14.76 19.45 3.68
N ASP A 112 -13.45 19.26 3.76
CA ASP A 112 -12.61 18.88 2.63
C ASP A 112 -12.88 17.42 2.23
N LEU A 113 -12.84 16.50 3.21
CA LEU A 113 -13.15 15.09 2.98
C LEU A 113 -14.62 14.84 2.63
N PHE A 114 -15.54 15.58 3.26
CA PHE A 114 -16.97 15.49 2.95
C PHE A 114 -17.25 15.90 1.51
N ASN A 115 -16.68 17.02 1.08
CA ASN A 115 -16.75 17.43 -0.32
C ASN A 115 -16.10 16.36 -1.19
N ILE A 116 -14.99 15.76 -0.75
CA ILE A 116 -14.32 14.75 -1.56
C ILE A 116 -15.16 13.49 -1.78
N LYS A 117 -15.87 13.08 -0.76
CA LYS A 117 -16.74 11.92 -0.78
C LYS A 117 -17.97 12.10 -1.67
N LYS A 118 -18.39 13.35 -1.96
CA LYS A 118 -19.57 13.63 -2.78
C LYS A 118 -19.35 13.47 -4.29
N TRP A 119 -18.18 13.87 -4.78
CA TRP A 119 -17.83 13.85 -6.22
C TRP A 119 -17.08 12.60 -6.66
N LEU A 120 -16.47 11.84 -5.73
CA LEU A 120 -15.88 10.55 -6.03
C LEU A 120 -16.91 9.43 -5.84
N ASP A 121 -16.90 8.45 -6.74
CA ASP A 121 -17.65 7.22 -6.54
C ASP A 121 -17.26 6.56 -5.21
N LYS A 122 -18.25 5.96 -4.54
CA LYS A 122 -18.07 5.41 -3.18
C LYS A 122 -16.92 4.41 -3.08
N ASP A 123 -16.71 3.59 -4.11
CA ASP A 123 -15.64 2.59 -4.11
C ASP A 123 -14.28 3.20 -4.45
N ILE A 124 -14.23 4.15 -5.40
CA ILE A 124 -13.02 4.96 -5.66
C ILE A 124 -12.60 5.68 -4.39
N TYR A 125 -13.54 6.34 -3.69
CA TYR A 125 -13.27 6.98 -2.43
C TYR A 125 -12.61 5.99 -1.47
N LYS A 126 -13.22 4.83 -1.18
CA LYS A 126 -12.67 3.84 -0.24
C LYS A 126 -11.27 3.34 -0.59
N TRP A 127 -10.94 3.22 -1.88
CA TRP A 127 -9.68 2.64 -2.36
C TRP A 127 -8.55 3.68 -2.48
N LYS A 128 -8.91 4.95 -2.70
CA LYS A 128 -7.98 6.03 -3.00
C LYS A 128 -7.78 6.99 -1.83
N VAL A 129 -8.89 7.35 -1.16
CA VAL A 129 -8.96 8.46 -0.21
C VAL A 129 -9.54 8.05 1.14
N GLY A 130 -10.30 6.96 1.18
CA GLY A 130 -10.89 6.23 2.32
C GLY A 130 -9.93 5.18 2.87
N GLY A 131 -10.19 4.63 4.07
CA GLY A 131 -9.14 3.87 4.77
C GLY A 131 -9.35 3.68 6.27
N THR A 132 -8.35 3.10 6.92
CA THR A 132 -8.22 3.05 8.38
C THR A 132 -7.84 4.42 8.93
N TYR A 133 -8.12 4.61 10.23
CA TYR A 133 -7.73 5.82 10.95
C TYR A 133 -6.41 5.59 11.69
N PRO A 134 -5.68 6.66 12.03
CA PRO A 134 -5.93 8.06 11.66
C PRO A 134 -5.63 8.32 10.17
N ALA A 135 -6.22 9.38 9.63
CA ALA A 135 -5.89 9.94 8.33
C ALA A 135 -5.30 11.34 8.53
N LEU A 136 -4.28 11.70 7.76
CA LEU A 136 -3.76 13.07 7.74
C LEU A 136 -4.37 13.83 6.57
N VAL A 137 -4.86 15.04 6.80
CA VAL A 137 -5.54 15.86 5.80
C VAL A 137 -4.97 17.27 5.80
N LYS A 138 -4.65 17.79 4.62
CA LYS A 138 -4.24 19.18 4.43
C LYS A 138 -4.80 19.71 3.13
N LYS A 139 -5.36 20.90 3.16
CA LYS A 139 -5.69 21.64 1.95
C LYS A 139 -4.58 22.63 1.65
N GLU A 140 -4.11 22.64 0.42
CA GLU A 140 -3.10 23.58 -0.06
C GLU A 140 -3.45 24.00 -1.48
N GLY A 141 -3.83 25.27 -1.65
CA GLY A 141 -4.47 25.76 -2.87
C GLY A 141 -5.74 24.98 -3.20
N ASP A 142 -5.82 24.50 -4.45
CA ASP A 142 -6.93 23.70 -4.97
C ASP A 142 -6.81 22.19 -4.65
N TRP A 143 -5.71 21.76 -4.02
CA TRP A 143 -5.45 20.36 -3.73
C TRP A 143 -5.83 20.02 -2.30
N VAL A 144 -6.43 18.84 -2.13
CA VAL A 144 -6.59 18.22 -0.81
C VAL A 144 -5.68 17.01 -0.73
N TYR A 145 -4.69 17.10 0.15
CA TYR A 145 -3.76 16.03 0.45
C TYR A 145 -4.31 15.15 1.56
N VAL A 146 -4.26 13.84 1.35
CA VAL A 146 -4.72 12.83 2.31
C VAL A 146 -3.66 11.74 2.43
N VAL A 147 -3.25 11.40 3.65
CA VAL A 147 -2.35 10.27 3.93
C VAL A 147 -3.06 9.27 4.82
N ARG A 148 -3.23 8.03 4.35
CA ARG A 148 -3.87 6.95 5.13
C ARG A 148 -3.61 5.57 4.53
N VAL A 149 -3.92 4.51 5.27
CA VAL A 149 -3.95 3.14 4.74
C VAL A 149 -5.36 2.82 4.21
N PRO A 150 -5.56 2.51 2.91
CA PRO A 150 -6.89 2.27 2.35
C PRO A 150 -7.60 1.01 2.86
N LYS A 151 -8.95 0.96 2.76
CA LYS A 151 -9.75 -0.18 3.27
C LYS A 151 -9.68 -1.42 2.41
N ALA A 152 -9.48 -1.24 1.11
CA ALA A 152 -9.33 -2.29 0.12
C ALA A 152 -8.39 -1.76 -0.95
N LEU A 153 -7.15 -2.25 -0.97
CA LEU A 153 -6.22 -1.97 -2.05
C LEU A 153 -6.36 -3.11 -3.05
N ASP A 154 -7.16 -2.92 -4.10
CA ASP A 154 -7.44 -3.96 -5.09
C ASP A 154 -6.52 -3.82 -6.33
N PHE A 155 -5.22 -3.65 -6.07
CA PHE A 155 -4.18 -3.86 -7.08
C PHE A 155 -3.40 -5.10 -6.65
N ASP A 156 -3.85 -6.24 -7.18
CA ASP A 156 -3.39 -7.62 -6.95
C ASP A 156 -3.97 -8.39 -5.75
N TYR A 157 -4.51 -9.56 -6.12
CA TYR A 157 -4.96 -10.72 -5.33
C TYR A 157 -3.91 -11.23 -4.31
N GLY A 158 -3.56 -10.40 -3.32
CA GLY A 158 -2.66 -10.71 -2.21
C GLY A 158 -1.61 -9.64 -1.86
N ALA A 159 -1.70 -8.41 -2.39
CA ALA A 159 -0.71 -7.36 -2.13
C ALA A 159 -0.66 -6.95 -0.64
N PRO A 160 0.52 -6.54 -0.12
CA PRO A 160 0.65 -6.01 1.23
C PRO A 160 -0.23 -4.77 1.42
N GLU A 161 -0.60 -4.48 2.68
CA GLU A 161 -1.19 -3.17 3.03
C GLU A 161 -0.29 -2.06 2.49
N ALA A 162 -0.85 -0.95 2.01
CA ALA A 162 -0.08 0.18 1.50
C ALA A 162 -0.58 1.48 2.12
N THR A 163 0.33 2.41 2.39
CA THR A 163 -0.02 3.78 2.73
C THR A 163 -0.24 4.54 1.45
N CYS A 164 -1.44 5.08 1.27
CA CYS A 164 -1.78 5.96 0.18
C CYS A 164 -1.52 7.40 0.59
N PHE A 165 -0.67 8.07 -0.17
CA PHE A 165 -0.58 9.52 -0.23
C PHE A 165 -1.45 9.92 -1.43
N ALA A 166 -2.50 10.67 -1.19
CA ALA A 166 -3.42 11.14 -2.22
C ALA A 166 -3.38 12.67 -2.26
N ALA A 167 -3.36 13.24 -3.45
CA ALA A 167 -3.59 14.65 -3.68
C ALA A 167 -4.78 14.73 -4.63
N VAL A 168 -5.91 15.18 -4.10
CA VAL A 168 -7.20 15.05 -4.77
C VAL A 168 -7.59 16.38 -5.37
N ARG A 169 -7.78 16.39 -6.69
CA ARG A 169 -8.26 17.51 -7.50
C ARG A 169 -8.69 16.98 -8.86
N LYS A 170 -9.73 17.59 -9.42
CA LYS A 170 -10.21 17.27 -10.77
C LYS A 170 -9.15 17.74 -11.79
N ILE A 171 -8.55 16.81 -12.53
CA ILE A 171 -7.47 17.06 -13.50
C ILE A 171 -7.78 16.43 -14.87
N PRO A 172 -7.26 16.96 -15.99
CA PRO A 172 -7.65 16.52 -17.34
C PRO A 172 -7.00 15.20 -17.78
N PHE A 173 -6.26 14.52 -16.91
CA PHE A 173 -5.60 13.25 -17.21
C PHE A 173 -6.55 12.06 -17.05
N ASN A 174 -6.42 11.04 -17.89
CA ASN A 174 -7.29 9.86 -17.80
C ASN A 174 -6.80 8.89 -16.72
N THR A 175 -5.79 8.09 -17.06
CA THR A 175 -5.16 7.14 -16.15
C THR A 175 -3.74 6.89 -16.63
N LEU A 176 -2.79 7.17 -15.76
CA LEU A 176 -1.37 6.94 -15.95
C LEU A 176 -0.82 6.30 -14.68
N THR A 177 0.06 5.32 -14.82
CA THR A 177 0.60 4.54 -13.71
C THR A 177 2.08 4.28 -13.96
N LEU A 178 2.88 4.66 -12.96
CA LEU A 178 4.32 4.46 -12.91
C LEU A 178 4.65 3.48 -11.78
N VAL A 179 5.38 2.43 -12.11
CA VAL A 179 5.88 1.45 -11.14
C VAL A 179 7.31 1.03 -11.50
N GLU A 180 8.16 0.83 -10.51
CA GLU A 180 9.50 0.29 -10.75
C GLU A 180 9.42 -1.18 -11.20
N ARG A 181 10.11 -1.53 -12.28
CA ARG A 181 9.99 -2.87 -12.91
C ARG A 181 10.30 -4.01 -11.95
N ARG A 182 11.26 -3.82 -11.05
CA ARG A 182 11.69 -4.81 -10.05
C ARG A 182 10.60 -5.13 -9.01
N ARG A 183 9.61 -4.24 -8.86
CA ARG A 183 8.51 -4.35 -7.88
C ARG A 183 7.18 -4.73 -8.52
N ALA A 184 7.09 -4.68 -9.84
CA ALA A 184 5.89 -5.08 -10.55
C ALA A 184 5.74 -6.61 -10.50
N SER A 185 4.64 -7.07 -9.91
CA SER A 185 4.26 -8.50 -9.89
C SER A 185 4.06 -9.07 -11.30
N ARG A 186 3.62 -8.21 -12.23
CA ARG A 186 3.30 -8.51 -13.62
C ARG A 186 3.60 -7.32 -14.50
N GLN A 187 4.04 -7.59 -15.72
CA GLN A 187 4.20 -6.57 -16.73
C GLN A 187 2.81 -6.05 -17.19
N PRO A 188 2.58 -4.73 -17.21
CA PRO A 188 1.36 -4.14 -17.77
C PRO A 188 1.20 -4.47 -19.26
N LYS A 189 -0.05 -4.67 -19.70
CA LYS A 189 -0.36 -4.99 -21.11
C LYS A 189 -0.07 -3.83 -22.07
N LYS A 190 -0.31 -2.60 -21.63
CA LYS A 190 -0.11 -1.37 -22.42
C LYS A 190 0.98 -0.55 -21.75
N LEU A 191 2.12 -0.43 -22.41
CA LEU A 191 3.28 0.32 -21.95
C LEU A 191 3.52 1.51 -22.86
N PHE A 192 3.97 2.60 -22.27
CA PHE A 192 4.47 3.76 -22.99
C PHE A 192 5.97 3.85 -22.76
N LEU A 193 6.72 3.97 -23.85
CA LEU A 193 8.14 4.25 -23.81
C LEU A 193 8.31 5.76 -23.91
N THR A 194 9.13 6.31 -23.03
CA THR A 194 9.42 7.74 -23.00
C THR A 194 10.53 8.15 -23.97
N GLY A 195 11.25 7.16 -24.52
CA GLY A 195 12.40 7.37 -25.40
C GLY A 195 13.71 7.60 -24.64
N ASP A 196 13.69 7.48 -23.31
CA ASP A 196 14.85 7.51 -22.43
C ASP A 196 15.13 6.09 -21.93
N ASP A 197 16.12 5.42 -22.53
CA ASP A 197 16.46 4.03 -22.22
C ASP A 197 16.80 3.82 -20.74
N SER A 198 17.39 4.82 -20.08
CA SER A 198 17.76 4.73 -18.66
C SER A 198 16.53 4.71 -17.76
N PHE A 199 15.51 5.50 -18.11
CA PHE A 199 14.24 5.53 -17.42
C PHE A 199 13.38 4.31 -17.76
N ASP A 200 13.23 4.01 -19.05
CA ASP A 200 12.36 2.96 -19.57
C ASP A 200 12.84 1.56 -19.16
N SER A 201 14.14 1.36 -18.96
CA SER A 201 14.71 0.10 -18.44
C SER A 201 14.44 -0.12 -16.95
N ARG A 202 14.13 0.93 -16.19
CA ARG A 202 13.90 0.86 -14.75
C ARG A 202 12.42 0.91 -14.38
N PHE A 203 11.61 1.63 -15.13
CA PHE A 203 10.20 1.85 -14.82
C PHE A 203 9.28 1.22 -15.89
N PHE A 204 8.11 0.78 -15.44
CA PHE A 204 6.96 0.58 -16.31
C PHE A 204 6.09 1.83 -16.21
N LEU A 205 5.90 2.50 -17.35
CA LEU A 205 4.89 3.53 -17.52
C LEU A 205 3.74 2.96 -18.35
N SER A 206 2.53 3.03 -17.82
CA SER A 206 1.33 2.46 -18.43
C SER A 206 0.14 3.38 -18.24
N GLY A 207 -0.84 3.34 -19.15
CA GLY A 207 -2.02 4.20 -19.02
C GLY A 207 -3.01 4.05 -20.16
N ALA A 208 -4.04 4.90 -20.13
CA ALA A 208 -5.10 4.90 -21.12
C ALA A 208 -4.65 5.53 -22.45
N GLN A 209 -3.93 6.66 -22.40
CA GLN A 209 -3.54 7.45 -23.57
C GLN A 209 -2.04 7.78 -23.52
N SER A 210 -1.36 7.75 -24.68
CA SER A 210 0.07 8.09 -24.78
C SER A 210 0.33 9.58 -24.62
N SER A 211 -0.59 10.43 -25.08
CA SER A 211 -0.52 11.89 -24.92
C SER A 211 -0.40 12.32 -23.45
N ASP A 212 -1.10 11.65 -22.54
CA ASP A 212 -1.01 11.88 -21.10
C ASP A 212 0.40 11.60 -20.56
N ALA A 213 1.04 10.55 -21.08
CA ALA A 213 2.40 10.19 -20.72
C ALA A 213 3.42 11.21 -21.27
N GLU A 214 3.27 11.59 -22.53
CA GLU A 214 4.14 12.58 -23.20
C GLU A 214 4.07 13.96 -22.54
N ALA A 215 2.86 14.40 -22.18
CA ALA A 215 2.65 15.70 -21.55
C ALA A 215 3.26 15.79 -20.14
N LEU A 216 3.22 14.69 -19.38
CA LEU A 216 3.59 14.71 -17.97
C LEU A 216 4.99 14.19 -17.68
N PHE A 217 5.44 13.14 -18.36
CA PHE A 217 6.77 12.55 -18.16
C PHE A 217 7.82 13.25 -19.02
N THR A 218 7.94 14.57 -18.87
CA THR A 218 8.97 15.39 -19.52
C THR A 218 10.37 15.03 -18.97
N PRO A 219 11.47 15.45 -19.63
CA PRO A 219 12.83 15.10 -19.17
C PRO A 219 13.11 15.40 -17.68
N PRO A 220 12.70 16.56 -17.12
CA PRO A 220 12.89 16.83 -15.68
C PRO A 220 12.15 15.85 -14.75
N VAL A 221 10.98 15.37 -15.16
CA VAL A 221 10.20 14.38 -14.39
C VAL A 221 10.91 13.04 -14.40
N ARG A 222 11.42 12.62 -15.57
CA ARG A 222 12.16 11.37 -15.71
C ARG A 222 13.46 11.39 -14.91
N GLU A 223 14.20 12.50 -14.95
CA GLU A 223 15.43 12.68 -14.18
C GLU A 223 15.18 12.58 -12.66
N PHE A 224 14.11 13.20 -12.17
CA PHE A 224 13.76 13.11 -10.74
C PHE A 224 13.54 11.67 -10.27
N PHE A 225 12.77 10.87 -11.01
CA PHE A 225 12.56 9.46 -10.66
C PHE A 225 13.79 8.60 -10.95
N GLY A 226 14.56 8.94 -11.99
CA GLY A 226 15.81 8.27 -12.36
C GLY A 226 16.91 8.41 -11.31
N THR A 227 17.00 9.57 -10.66
CA THR A 227 18.01 9.89 -9.63
C THR A 227 17.66 9.31 -8.25
N MET A 228 16.41 8.92 -8.01
CA MET A 228 16.03 8.24 -6.76
C MET A 228 16.75 6.90 -6.65
N LYS A 229 17.48 6.68 -5.55
CA LYS A 229 18.14 5.38 -5.28
C LYS A 229 17.14 4.22 -5.29
N GLU A 230 15.94 4.46 -4.77
CA GLU A 230 14.85 3.50 -4.74
C GLU A 230 13.52 4.25 -4.83
N PHE A 231 12.61 3.80 -5.70
CA PHE A 231 11.25 4.32 -5.77
C PHE A 231 10.32 3.25 -5.17
N PRO A 232 9.95 3.37 -3.88
CA PRO A 232 9.45 2.21 -3.16
C PRO A 232 8.00 1.86 -3.51
N GLY A 233 7.29 2.67 -4.30
CA GLY A 233 5.85 2.54 -4.49
C GLY A 233 5.34 2.53 -5.92
N THR A 234 4.03 2.76 -6.04
CA THR A 234 3.33 2.91 -7.32
C THR A 234 2.67 4.28 -7.37
N LEU A 235 2.96 5.06 -8.39
CA LEU A 235 2.31 6.34 -8.64
C LEU A 235 1.19 6.14 -9.66
N ARG A 236 0.00 6.65 -9.36
CA ARG A 236 -1.17 6.62 -10.24
C ARG A 236 -1.74 8.02 -10.36
N ILE A 237 -2.01 8.44 -11.58
CA ILE A 237 -2.53 9.77 -11.91
C ILE A 237 -3.79 9.53 -12.70
N GLU A 238 -4.90 10.06 -12.21
CA GLU A 238 -6.22 9.82 -12.76
C GLU A 238 -7.02 11.13 -12.77
N HIS A 239 -8.18 11.15 -13.42
CA HIS A 239 -9.03 12.34 -13.51
C HIS A 239 -9.36 13.00 -12.16
N TYR A 240 -9.27 12.23 -11.08
CA TYR A 240 -9.61 12.63 -9.72
C TYR A 240 -8.41 13.06 -8.85
N GLY A 241 -7.19 12.92 -9.37
CA GLY A 241 -5.98 13.39 -8.69
C GLY A 241 -4.79 12.47 -8.87
N VAL A 242 -3.82 12.67 -7.98
CA VAL A 242 -2.55 11.94 -7.93
C VAL A 242 -2.55 11.05 -6.69
N TYR A 243 -2.11 9.81 -6.84
CA TYR A 243 -2.11 8.80 -5.79
C TYR A 243 -0.76 8.08 -5.79
N TYR A 244 -0.04 8.16 -4.69
CA TYR A 244 1.19 7.45 -4.46
C TYR A 244 0.99 6.38 -3.39
N TYR A 245 1.18 5.12 -3.79
CA TYR A 245 1.04 3.96 -2.93
C TYR A 245 2.40 3.46 -2.48
N MET A 246 2.73 3.72 -1.22
CA MET A 246 3.92 3.17 -0.60
C MET A 246 3.57 1.82 0.07
N PRO A 247 4.29 0.72 -0.23
CA PRO A 247 4.06 -0.57 0.41
C PRO A 247 4.27 -0.48 1.93
N GLY A 248 3.38 -1.14 2.67
CA GLY A 248 3.36 -1.13 4.12
C GLY A 248 2.69 0.09 4.73
N ARG A 249 2.66 0.10 6.06
CA ARG A 249 2.24 1.23 6.88
C ARG A 249 3.45 2.10 7.19
N VAL A 250 3.36 3.41 6.96
CA VAL A 250 4.39 4.36 7.43
C VAL A 250 4.63 4.18 8.93
N GLN A 251 5.89 4.20 9.33
CA GLN A 251 6.34 4.10 10.72
C GLN A 251 7.15 5.33 11.13
N THR A 252 7.82 5.98 10.18
CA THR A 252 8.72 7.10 10.46
C THR A 252 8.25 8.40 9.82
N GLN A 253 8.74 9.52 10.36
CA GLN A 253 8.40 10.85 9.87
C GLN A 253 8.96 11.06 8.45
N GLU A 254 10.15 10.52 8.20
CA GLU A 254 10.87 10.64 6.93
C GLU A 254 10.09 9.96 5.81
N GLU A 255 9.47 8.81 6.07
CA GLU A 255 8.61 8.14 5.08
C GLU A 255 7.39 8.99 4.71
N VAL A 256 6.78 9.67 5.69
CA VAL A 256 5.65 10.57 5.45
C VAL A 256 6.10 11.81 4.67
N GLN A 257 7.20 12.43 5.08
CA GLN A 257 7.76 13.60 4.40
C GLN A 257 8.18 13.28 2.96
N GLU A 258 8.82 12.14 2.74
CA GLU A 258 9.23 11.71 1.41
C GLU A 258 8.01 11.42 0.52
N GLY A 259 6.99 10.73 1.04
CA GLY A 259 5.74 10.51 0.30
C GLY A 259 5.03 11.81 -0.06
N LEU A 260 4.97 12.78 0.87
CA LEU A 260 4.43 14.12 0.63
C LEU A 260 5.28 14.94 -0.36
N ARG A 261 6.61 14.81 -0.30
CA ARG A 261 7.53 15.46 -1.23
C ARG A 261 7.33 14.95 -2.65
N ILE A 262 7.23 13.63 -2.82
CA ILE A 262 6.98 12.99 -4.13
C ILE A 262 5.64 13.46 -4.68
N ILE A 263 4.55 13.36 -3.91
CA ILE A 263 3.23 13.71 -4.42
C ILE A 263 3.10 15.21 -4.71
N GLY A 264 3.65 16.07 -3.84
CA GLY A 264 3.68 17.51 -4.07
C GLY A 264 4.48 17.89 -5.32
N GLN A 265 5.61 17.23 -5.57
CA GLN A 265 6.37 17.42 -6.81
C GLN A 265 5.55 17.02 -8.05
N VAL A 266 4.87 15.87 -8.01
CA VAL A 266 4.03 15.41 -9.11
C VAL A 266 2.85 16.35 -9.35
N CYS A 267 2.20 16.84 -8.30
CA CYS A 267 1.14 17.84 -8.40
C CYS A 267 1.61 19.11 -9.10
N ARG A 268 2.84 19.59 -8.82
CA ARG A 268 3.41 20.76 -9.52
C ARG A 268 3.57 20.51 -11.02
N TRP A 269 4.09 19.35 -11.43
CA TRP A 269 4.21 19.03 -12.86
C TRP A 269 2.85 18.85 -13.54
N VAL A 270 1.88 18.25 -12.85
CA VAL A 270 0.50 18.19 -13.34
C VAL A 270 -0.04 19.60 -13.58
N GLU A 271 0.16 20.54 -12.65
CA GLU A 271 -0.26 21.93 -12.84
C GLU A 271 0.46 22.64 -14.00
N GLU A 272 1.77 22.42 -14.15
CA GLU A 272 2.56 22.99 -15.24
C GLU A 272 2.09 22.48 -16.61
N SER A 273 1.85 21.16 -16.72
CA SER A 273 1.33 20.56 -17.95
C SER A 273 -0.06 21.12 -18.32
N MET A 274 -0.92 21.34 -17.33
CA MET A 274 -2.25 21.94 -17.53
C MET A 274 -2.20 23.40 -17.99
N LYS A 275 -1.19 24.16 -17.56
CA LYS A 275 -0.97 25.54 -18.03
C LYS A 275 -0.50 25.55 -19.48
N GLY A 276 0.42 24.66 -19.85
CA GLY A 276 0.93 24.53 -21.22
C GLY A 276 -0.15 24.21 -22.25
N SER A 277 -1.12 23.37 -21.90
CA SER A 277 -2.26 23.01 -22.77
C SER A 277 -3.30 24.11 -22.96
N ARG A 278 -3.28 25.20 -22.18
CA ARG A 278 -4.20 26.35 -22.35
C ARG A 278 -3.63 27.48 -23.19
N SER A 279 -2.33 27.43 -23.49
CA SER A 279 -1.59 28.44 -24.27
C SER A 279 -1.31 28.03 -25.72
N SER A 280 -1.75 26.85 -26.12
CA SER A 280 -1.69 26.29 -27.49
C SER A 280 -3.08 26.28 -28.12
#